data_AF-A0A3D2R6R6-F1
#
_entry.id   AF-A0A3D2R6R6-F1
#
_cell.length_a   1.000
_cell.length_b   1.000
_cell.length_c   1.000
_cell.angle_alpha   90.00
_cell.angle_beta   90.00
_cell.angle_gamma   90.00
#
_symmetry.space_group_name_H-M   'P 1'
#
loop_
_entity.id
_entity.type
_entity.pdbx_description
1 polymer ?
#
loop_
_entity_poly.entity_id
_entity_poly.type
_entity_poly.pdbx_seq_one_letter_code
_entity_poly.pdbx_strand_id
1 'polypeptide(L)'
;MMALKNFKAIAHVLPDLALQLTHFKSDSSQRALLHMMSLWLAPLTVTKSLDKKTREASTEHCFDKLIGAPEAAIAVQAHAMSCLYYLSRVNSWIEEPLRAILIKNMPQQSPGFRARARHILANLNE
;
A
#
# COMPACT_ATOMS: atom_id res chain seq x y z
N MET A 1 -6.03 -12.41 11.77
CA MET A 1 -7.48 -12.69 11.55
C MET A 1 -8.44 -11.75 12.29
N MET A 2 -7.96 -10.84 13.18
CA MET A 2 -8.81 -9.94 13.97
C MET A 2 -9.32 -8.69 13.20
N ALA A 3 -8.57 -8.20 12.20
CA ALA A 3 -8.93 -6.98 11.46
C ALA A 3 -10.21 -7.12 10.60
N LEU A 4 -10.39 -8.25 9.90
CA LEU A 4 -11.50 -8.47 8.96
C LEU A 4 -12.89 -8.31 9.56
N LYS A 5 -13.09 -8.72 10.83
CA LYS A 5 -14.41 -8.64 11.48
C LYS A 5 -14.87 -7.19 11.65
N ASN A 6 -13.93 -6.28 11.85
CA ASN A 6 -14.21 -4.86 12.12
C ASN A 6 -14.46 -4.06 10.83
N PHE A 7 -14.00 -4.56 9.68
CA PHE A 7 -14.18 -3.88 8.40
C PHE A 7 -15.54 -4.15 7.74
N LYS A 8 -16.30 -5.16 8.18
CA LYS A 8 -17.59 -5.53 7.56
C LYS A 8 -18.54 -4.34 7.39
N ALA A 9 -18.59 -3.45 8.39
CA ALA A 9 -19.47 -2.28 8.36
C ALA A 9 -19.14 -1.29 7.24
N ILE A 10 -17.86 -1.16 6.86
CA ILE A 10 -17.39 -0.20 5.86
C ILE A 10 -16.92 -0.85 4.56
N ALA A 11 -16.90 -2.19 4.48
CA ALA A 11 -16.31 -2.96 3.38
C ALA A 11 -16.88 -2.59 2.00
N HIS A 12 -18.16 -2.20 1.94
CA HIS A 12 -18.84 -1.80 0.72
C HIS A 12 -18.36 -0.45 0.16
N VAL A 13 -17.81 0.44 1.00
CA VAL A 13 -17.33 1.78 0.60
C VAL A 13 -15.85 1.76 0.20
N LEU A 14 -15.09 0.76 0.66
CA LEU A 14 -13.63 0.71 0.46
C LEU A 14 -13.19 0.70 -1.01
N PRO A 15 -13.88 -0.01 -1.94
CA PRO A 15 -13.56 0.08 -3.37
C PRO A 15 -13.70 1.49 -3.94
N ASP A 16 -14.81 2.18 -3.62
CA ASP A 16 -15.04 3.56 -4.08
C ASP A 16 -14.04 4.53 -3.46
N LEU A 17 -13.70 4.34 -2.19
CA LEU A 17 -12.69 5.12 -1.50
C LEU A 17 -11.31 4.96 -2.16
N ALA A 18 -10.94 3.74 -2.55
CA ALA A 18 -9.69 3.46 -3.24
C ALA A 18 -9.58 4.23 -4.57
N LEU A 19 -10.69 4.38 -5.30
CA LEU A 19 -10.73 5.15 -6.55
C LEU A 19 -10.59 6.67 -6.35
N GLN A 20 -10.82 7.16 -5.12
CA GLN A 20 -10.80 8.58 -4.79
C GLN A 20 -9.58 8.99 -3.95
N LEU A 21 -8.62 8.09 -3.72
CA LEU A 21 -7.46 8.35 -2.87
C LEU A 21 -6.67 9.61 -3.30
N THR A 22 -6.63 9.91 -4.59
CA THR A 22 -5.91 11.08 -5.15
C THR A 22 -6.55 12.42 -4.79
N HIS A 23 -7.83 12.45 -4.42
CA HIS A 23 -8.53 13.67 -4.03
C HIS A 23 -8.07 14.19 -2.65
N PHE A 24 -7.50 13.33 -1.81
CA PHE A 24 -7.04 13.69 -0.47
C PHE A 24 -5.57 14.13 -0.50
N LYS A 25 -5.29 15.43 -0.40
CA LYS A 25 -3.90 15.91 -0.58
C LYS A 25 -3.06 15.96 0.70
N SER A 26 -3.69 16.04 1.87
CA SER A 26 -2.96 16.20 3.13
C SER A 26 -2.31 14.88 3.60
N ASP A 27 -1.10 14.98 4.16
CA ASP A 27 -0.38 13.83 4.72
C ASP A 27 -1.15 13.13 5.85
N SER A 28 -1.86 13.89 6.67
CA SER A 28 -2.68 13.34 7.76
C SER A 28 -3.80 12.45 7.22
N SER A 29 -4.53 12.91 6.20
CA SER A 29 -5.58 12.12 5.57
C SER A 29 -5.00 10.92 4.82
N GLN A 30 -3.93 11.12 4.06
CA GLN A 30 -3.24 10.05 3.33
C GLN A 30 -2.74 8.94 4.27
N ARG A 31 -2.21 9.31 5.44
CA ARG A 31 -1.78 8.34 6.45
C ARG A 31 -2.94 7.50 6.94
N ALA A 32 -4.04 8.12 7.35
CA ALA A 32 -5.20 7.41 7.85
C ALA A 32 -5.82 6.49 6.78
N LEU A 33 -5.97 7.01 5.56
CA LEU A 33 -6.55 6.29 4.43
C LEU A 33 -5.69 5.09 4.01
N LEU A 34 -4.37 5.28 3.83
CA LEU A 34 -3.50 4.17 3.47
C LEU A 34 -3.32 3.15 4.61
N HIS A 35 -3.39 3.58 5.87
CA HIS A 35 -3.43 2.63 6.97
C HIS A 35 -4.67 1.74 6.87
N MET A 36 -5.84 2.34 6.65
CA MET A 36 -7.09 1.63 6.44
C MET A 36 -7.02 0.67 5.24
N MET A 37 -6.48 1.13 4.12
CA MET A 37 -6.25 0.30 2.92
C MET A 37 -5.32 -0.87 3.22
N SER A 38 -4.23 -0.65 3.94
CA SER A 38 -3.30 -1.73 4.29
C SER A 38 -3.97 -2.82 5.12
N LEU A 39 -4.86 -2.45 6.05
CA LEU A 39 -5.61 -3.41 6.86
C LEU A 39 -6.67 -4.16 6.04
N TRP A 40 -7.33 -3.45 5.12
CA TRP A 40 -8.33 -4.04 4.22
C TRP A 40 -7.71 -5.03 3.23
N LEU A 41 -6.56 -4.69 2.65
CA LEU A 41 -5.86 -5.49 1.63
C LEU A 41 -5.07 -6.67 2.24
N ALA A 42 -4.77 -6.65 3.54
CA ALA A 42 -4.01 -7.71 4.19
C ALA A 42 -4.54 -9.15 3.94
N PRO A 43 -5.84 -9.43 3.92
CA PRO A 43 -6.37 -10.76 3.62
C PRO A 43 -6.33 -11.10 2.14
N LEU A 44 -5.85 -12.30 1.81
CA LEU A 44 -5.76 -12.77 0.42
C LEU A 44 -7.14 -12.87 -0.27
N THR A 45 -8.20 -13.16 0.49
CA THR A 45 -9.58 -13.20 -0.03
C THR A 45 -10.01 -11.86 -0.59
N VAL A 46 -9.66 -10.75 0.07
CA VAL A 46 -9.96 -9.39 -0.39
C VAL A 46 -9.16 -9.08 -1.65
N THR A 47 -7.85 -9.27 -1.64
CA THR A 47 -7.01 -8.94 -2.82
C THR A 47 -7.36 -9.77 -4.05
N LYS A 48 -7.77 -11.04 -3.87
CA LYS A 48 -8.27 -11.89 -4.96
C LYS A 48 -9.62 -11.44 -5.51
N SER A 49 -10.48 -10.84 -4.70
CA SER A 49 -11.81 -10.41 -5.11
C SER A 49 -11.88 -8.99 -5.68
N LEU A 50 -10.77 -8.24 -5.68
CA LEU A 50 -10.75 -6.88 -6.23
C LEU A 50 -10.95 -6.91 -7.75
N ASP A 51 -11.86 -6.06 -8.22
CA ASP A 51 -11.93 -5.75 -9.64
C ASP A 51 -10.62 -5.11 -10.13
N LYS A 52 -10.43 -5.13 -11.45
CA LYS A 52 -9.22 -4.63 -12.09
C LYS A 52 -9.00 -3.14 -11.81
N LYS A 53 -10.06 -2.33 -11.84
CA LYS A 53 -10.00 -0.86 -11.72
C LYS A 53 -9.54 -0.44 -10.33
N THR A 54 -10.16 -0.98 -9.27
CA THR A 54 -9.78 -0.70 -7.89
C THR A 54 -8.35 -1.11 -7.60
N ARG A 55 -7.93 -2.26 -8.14
CA ARG A 55 -6.58 -2.78 -7.98
C ARG A 55 -5.53 -1.90 -8.66
N GLU A 56 -5.77 -1.50 -9.91
CA GLU A 56 -4.87 -0.62 -10.65
C GLU A 56 -4.75 0.75 -9.97
N ALA A 57 -5.88 1.37 -9.62
CA ALA A 57 -5.89 2.67 -8.94
C ALA A 57 -5.15 2.63 -7.58
N SER A 58 -5.36 1.57 -6.80
CA SER A 58 -4.65 1.38 -5.52
C SER A 58 -3.15 1.21 -5.73
N THR A 59 -2.76 0.47 -6.76
CA THR A 59 -1.35 0.20 -7.10
C THR A 59 -0.65 1.46 -7.56
N GLU A 60 -1.24 2.19 -8.51
CA GLU A 60 -0.75 3.47 -9.03
C GLU A 60 -0.57 4.49 -7.90
N HIS A 61 -1.62 4.72 -7.12
CA HIS A 61 -1.56 5.68 -6.00
C HIS A 61 -0.49 5.31 -4.98
N CYS A 62 -0.31 4.03 -4.66
CA CYS A 62 0.73 3.62 -3.72
C CYS A 62 2.14 3.80 -4.31
N PHE A 63 2.35 3.53 -5.60
CA PHE A 63 3.65 3.81 -6.24
C PHE A 63 3.93 5.31 -6.28
N ASP A 64 2.94 6.15 -6.59
CA ASP A 64 3.06 7.61 -6.54
C ASP A 64 3.53 8.11 -5.17
N LYS A 65 3.08 7.48 -4.07
CA LYS A 65 3.58 7.83 -2.73
C LYS A 65 5.03 7.43 -2.48
N LEU A 66 5.59 6.50 -3.23
CA LEU A 66 6.99 6.05 -3.09
C LEU A 66 7.96 6.78 -4.04
N ILE A 67 7.47 7.28 -5.19
CA ILE A 67 8.31 7.92 -6.21
C ILE A 67 8.04 9.41 -6.40
N GLY A 68 6.94 9.92 -5.84
CA GLY A 68 6.48 11.29 -6.06
C GLY A 68 7.38 12.36 -5.45
N ALA A 69 7.28 13.56 -6.02
CA ALA A 69 7.89 14.78 -5.52
C ALA A 69 6.81 15.87 -5.30
N PRO A 70 6.75 16.54 -4.13
CA PRO A 70 7.60 16.35 -2.95
C PRO A 70 7.38 14.99 -2.28
N GLU A 71 8.38 14.57 -1.51
CA GLU A 71 8.37 13.28 -0.82
C GLU A 71 7.22 13.19 0.21
N ALA A 72 6.45 12.10 0.18
CA ALA A 72 5.38 11.86 1.13
C ALA A 72 5.92 11.54 2.54
N ALA A 73 5.15 11.84 3.59
CA ALA A 73 5.54 11.47 4.96
C ALA A 73 5.84 9.96 5.10
N ILE A 74 6.85 9.61 5.91
CA ILE A 74 7.32 8.22 6.08
C ILE A 74 6.20 7.23 6.44
N ALA A 75 5.22 7.65 7.24
CA ALA A 75 4.07 6.80 7.58
C ALA A 75 3.18 6.49 6.36
N VAL A 76 2.98 7.46 5.47
CA VAL A 76 2.24 7.30 4.21
C VAL A 76 2.97 6.28 3.33
N GLN A 77 4.28 6.45 3.17
CA GLN A 77 5.11 5.52 2.41
C GLN A 77 5.08 4.10 3.00
N ALA A 78 5.21 3.96 4.31
CA ALA A 78 5.18 2.66 4.97
C ALA A 78 3.87 1.88 4.74
N HIS A 79 2.74 2.59 4.74
CA HIS A 79 1.45 1.98 4.40
C HIS A 79 1.34 1.68 2.90
N ALA A 80 1.82 2.56 2.02
CA ALA A 80 1.89 2.32 0.59
C ALA A 80 2.69 1.04 0.25
N MET A 81 3.87 0.86 0.85
CA MET A 81 4.66 -0.37 0.70
C MET A 81 3.88 -1.62 1.12
N SER A 82 3.14 -1.53 2.22
CA SER A 82 2.35 -2.65 2.75
C SER A 82 1.19 -2.99 1.80
N CYS A 83 0.49 -1.99 1.28
CA CYS A 83 -0.55 -2.17 0.26
C CYS A 83 0.00 -2.85 -1.00
N LEU A 84 1.13 -2.36 -1.53
CA LEU A 84 1.77 -2.92 -2.73
C LEU A 84 2.19 -4.38 -2.51
N TYR A 85 2.77 -4.71 -1.35
CA TYR A 85 3.06 -6.09 -0.98
C TYR A 85 1.80 -6.97 -0.98
N TYR A 86 0.69 -6.51 -0.38
CA TYR A 86 -0.52 -7.32 -0.35
C TYR A 86 -1.13 -7.52 -1.74
N LEU A 87 -1.06 -6.49 -2.59
CA LEU A 87 -1.52 -6.52 -3.98
C LEU A 87 -0.62 -7.40 -4.86
N SER A 88 0.70 -7.49 -4.59
CA SER A 88 1.62 -8.31 -5.39
C SER A 88 1.35 -9.81 -5.26
N ARG A 89 0.82 -10.27 -4.11
CA ARG A 89 0.45 -11.69 -3.88
C ARG A 89 -0.52 -12.28 -4.91
N VAL A 90 -1.22 -11.43 -5.66
CA VAL A 90 -2.15 -11.84 -6.73
C VAL A 90 -1.80 -11.18 -8.08
N ASN A 91 -0.77 -10.34 -8.13
CA ASN A 91 -0.30 -9.66 -9.35
C ASN A 91 1.24 -9.60 -9.35
N SER A 92 1.86 -10.59 -9.96
CA SER A 92 3.33 -10.74 -9.98
C SER A 92 4.07 -9.52 -10.52
N TRP A 93 3.47 -8.76 -11.44
CA TRP A 93 4.11 -7.58 -12.03
C TRP A 93 4.42 -6.46 -11.02
N ILE A 94 3.78 -6.45 -9.84
CA ILE A 94 4.00 -5.43 -8.79
C ILE A 94 5.29 -5.69 -8.02
N GLU A 95 5.71 -6.96 -7.92
CA GLU A 95 6.82 -7.37 -7.06
C GLU A 95 8.15 -6.73 -7.47
N GLU A 96 8.54 -6.87 -8.74
CA GLU A 96 9.82 -6.36 -9.23
C GLU A 96 9.94 -4.82 -9.12
N PRO A 97 8.96 -4.02 -9.55
CA PRO A 97 8.99 -2.57 -9.33
C PRO A 97 9.07 -2.18 -7.85
N LEU A 98 8.30 -2.86 -6.98
CA LEU A 98 8.36 -2.59 -5.54
C LEU A 98 9.75 -2.90 -4.98
N ARG A 99 10.30 -4.08 -5.29
CA ARG A 99 11.65 -4.49 -4.90
C ARG A 99 12.70 -3.48 -5.34
N ALA A 100 12.65 -3.05 -6.60
CA ALA A 100 13.58 -2.08 -7.17
C ALA A 100 13.55 -0.74 -6.43
N ILE A 101 12.35 -0.19 -6.17
CA ILE A 101 12.18 1.08 -5.44
C ILE A 101 12.71 0.97 -4.02
N LEU A 102 12.39 -0.12 -3.31
CA LEU A 102 12.84 -0.33 -1.93
C LEU A 102 14.37 -0.43 -1.85
N ILE A 103 15.00 -1.22 -2.72
CA ILE A 103 16.46 -1.37 -2.74
C ILE A 103 17.13 -0.04 -3.08
N LYS A 104 16.63 0.67 -4.09
CA LYS A 104 17.19 1.95 -4.55
C LYS A 104 17.14 3.03 -3.48
N ASN A 105 15.99 3.20 -2.81
CA ASN A 105 15.76 4.33 -1.92
C ASN A 105 16.24 4.07 -0.48
N MET A 106 16.30 2.81 -0.04
CA MET A 106 16.64 2.46 1.34
C MET A 106 17.92 3.13 1.89
N PRO A 107 19.05 3.22 1.17
CA PRO A 107 20.29 3.75 1.73
C PRO A 107 20.21 5.23 2.16
N GLN A 108 19.42 6.05 1.46
CA GLN A 108 19.30 7.50 1.74
C GLN A 108 18.12 7.85 2.65
N GLN A 109 17.36 6.85 3.12
CA GLN A 109 16.08 7.05 3.78
C GLN A 109 16.13 6.93 5.31
N SER A 110 15.08 7.43 5.97
CA SER A 110 14.95 7.42 7.44
C SER A 110 15.04 6.00 8.05
N PRO A 111 15.44 5.85 9.33
CA PRO A 111 15.42 4.54 9.99
C PRO A 111 14.07 3.81 9.91
N GLY A 112 12.96 4.57 10.02
CA GLY A 112 11.60 4.02 9.93
C GLY A 112 11.27 3.46 8.55
N PHE A 113 11.64 4.19 7.48
CA PHE A 113 11.53 3.69 6.11
C PHE A 113 12.34 2.42 5.93
N ARG A 114 13.62 2.45 6.33
CA ARG A 114 14.55 1.32 6.18
C ARG A 114 14.04 0.06 6.88
N ALA A 115 13.49 0.21 8.10
CA ALA A 115 12.90 -0.90 8.83
C ALA A 115 11.70 -1.50 8.08
N ARG A 116 10.82 -0.66 7.54
CA ARG A 116 9.66 -1.14 6.76
C ARG A 116 10.09 -1.80 5.46
N ALA A 117 11.00 -1.18 4.71
CA ALA A 117 11.49 -1.70 3.44
C ALA A 117 12.14 -3.08 3.60
N ARG A 118 12.98 -3.30 4.63
CA ARG A 118 13.54 -4.62 4.93
C ARG A 118 12.49 -5.67 5.23
N HIS A 119 11.48 -5.32 6.03
CA HIS A 119 10.37 -6.23 6.34
C HIS A 119 9.60 -6.64 5.08
N ILE A 120 9.33 -5.69 4.17
CA ILE A 120 8.63 -6.00 2.92
C ILE A 120 9.51 -6.86 1.99
N LEU A 121 10.79 -6.53 1.83
CA LEU A 121 11.71 -7.33 1.01
C LEU A 121 11.87 -8.77 1.52
N ALA A 122 11.90 -8.97 2.85
CA ALA A 122 11.92 -10.31 3.43
C ALA A 122 10.68 -11.11 2.99
N ASN A 123 9.49 -10.52 3.10
CA ASN A 123 8.24 -11.16 2.72
C ASN A 123 8.06 -11.38 1.21
N LEU A 124 8.80 -10.67 0.36
CA LEU A 124 8.80 -10.90 -1.10
C LEU A 124 9.75 -12.03 -1.51
N ASN A 125 10.65 -12.46 -0.63
CA ASN A 125 11.60 -13.56 -0.89
C ASN A 125 11.11 -14.90 -0.32
N GLU A 126 9.95 -14.92 0.34
CA GLU A 126 9.27 -16.13 0.83
C GLU A 126 8.37 -16.73 -0.25
#